data_AF-A0A7I4YA44-F1
#
_entry.id   AF-A0A7I4YA44-F1
#
_cell.length_a   1.000
_cell.length_b   1.000
_cell.length_c   1.000
_cell.angle_alpha   90.00
_cell.angle_beta   90.00
_cell.angle_gamma   90.00
#
_symmetry.space_group_name_H-M   'P 1'
#
loop_
_entity.id
_entity.type
_entity.pdbx_description
1 polymer ?
#
loop_
_entity_poly.entity_id
_entity_poly.type
_entity_poly.pdbx_seq_one_letter_code
_entity_poly.pdbx_strand_id
1 'polypeptide(L)'
;MLINISSVQILTAVTATFLQGRLMLSSSSVAILSDGPSRVFGPMTCIVSFTLYNALSSYGELLIVHTMFCRYRMLQSSQMKTAELLLSYAMVSIWPVLSLVLPHITFFRFDIVMEEGIREHPNYNLERYGDFGGFIVSDPIQTTILLMSFTIVTASPILICYVKRLTLRTLDANQQYTAKTVQSSKMFLKAFTLQAIAPVFCFLPTSLMAFFARTFQLEVVFIEYLMLAIAALPCVIDPLIAIYFVPSYRAWIMKKLCK
;
A
#
# COMPACT_ATOMS: atom_id res chain seq x y z
N MET A 1 -7.83 -3.76 -15.52
CA MET A 1 -7.98 -3.88 -14.05
C MET A 1 -6.72 -4.47 -13.42
N LEU A 2 -6.41 -5.76 -13.62
CA LEU A 2 -5.20 -6.40 -13.05
C LEU A 2 -3.87 -5.76 -13.48
N ILE A 3 -3.75 -5.31 -14.74
CA ILE A 3 -2.54 -4.62 -15.23
C ILE A 3 -2.25 -3.36 -14.40
N ASN A 4 -3.27 -2.56 -14.06
CA ASN A 4 -3.09 -1.35 -13.26
C ASN A 4 -2.58 -1.69 -11.86
N ILE A 5 -3.14 -2.73 -11.23
CA ILE A 5 -2.69 -3.22 -9.91
C ILE A 5 -1.21 -3.63 -10.00
N SER A 6 -0.84 -4.44 -10.99
CA SER A 6 0.55 -4.88 -11.17
C SER A 6 1.50 -3.73 -11.45
N SER A 7 1.13 -2.76 -12.30
CA SER A 7 1.96 -1.59 -12.58
C SER A 7 2.20 -0.75 -11.32
N VAL A 8 1.15 -0.56 -10.50
CA VAL A 8 1.25 0.18 -9.24
C VAL A 8 2.15 -0.58 -8.25
N GLN A 9 2.00 -1.89 -8.11
CA GLN A 9 2.85 -2.71 -7.23
C GLN A 9 4.32 -2.71 -7.66
N ILE A 10 4.60 -2.77 -8.96
CA ILE A 10 5.96 -2.64 -9.49
C ILE A 10 6.52 -1.26 -9.13
N LEU A 11 5.75 -0.19 -9.35
CA LEU A 11 6.20 1.17 -9.04
C LEU A 11 6.43 1.36 -7.53
N THR A 12 5.57 0.78 -6.68
CA THR A 12 5.76 0.76 -5.23
C THR A 12 7.05 0.04 -4.86
N ALA A 13 7.32 -1.14 -5.41
CA ALA A 13 8.54 -1.91 -5.14
C ALA A 13 9.81 -1.18 -5.61
N VAL A 14 9.76 -0.53 -6.78
CA VAL A 14 10.86 0.31 -7.29
C VAL A 14 11.10 1.49 -6.35
N THR A 15 10.04 2.17 -5.91
CA THR A 15 10.14 3.31 -4.99
C THR A 15 10.69 2.87 -3.62
N ALA A 16 10.25 1.72 -3.11
CA ALA A 16 10.76 1.14 -1.87
C ALA A 16 12.26 0.78 -1.98
N THR A 17 12.69 0.26 -3.13
CA THR A 17 14.11 -0.07 -3.39
C THR A 17 14.96 1.19 -3.59
N PHE A 18 14.38 2.23 -4.18
CA PHE A 18 15.05 3.52 -4.31
C PHE A 18 15.24 4.22 -2.96
N LEU A 19 14.26 4.06 -2.06
CA LEU A 19 14.30 4.63 -0.73
C LEU A 19 15.17 3.82 0.23
N GLN A 20 15.05 2.48 0.25
CA GLN A 20 15.58 1.59 1.30
C GLN A 20 15.49 2.26 2.68
N GLY A 21 14.28 2.68 3.00
CA GLY A 21 14.05 3.61 4.09
C GLY A 21 14.08 2.93 5.44
N ARG A 22 14.53 3.68 6.43
CA ARG A 22 14.44 3.38 7.85
C ARG A 22 13.63 4.50 8.50
N LEU A 23 12.59 4.13 9.23
CA LEU A 23 11.74 5.09 9.94
C LEU A 23 12.17 5.15 11.39
N MET A 24 12.84 6.23 11.76
CA MET A 24 13.26 6.49 13.14
C MET A 24 12.17 7.32 13.82
N LEU A 25 11.56 6.75 14.86
CA LEU A 25 10.48 7.39 15.61
C LEU A 25 11.08 8.21 16.76
N SER A 26 10.66 9.47 16.84
CA SER A 26 10.97 10.35 17.97
C SER A 26 9.68 10.75 18.70
N SER A 27 9.84 11.44 19.82
CA SER A 27 8.72 11.83 20.67
C SER A 27 7.71 12.71 19.93
N SER A 28 8.18 13.65 19.11
CA SER A 28 7.34 14.60 18.37
C SER A 28 7.49 14.55 16.84
N SER A 29 8.53 13.89 16.31
CA SER A 29 8.77 13.74 14.88
C SER A 29 9.03 12.30 14.42
N VAL A 30 9.00 12.10 13.11
CA VAL A 30 9.43 10.86 12.45
C VAL A 30 10.49 11.23 11.42
N ALA A 31 11.70 10.72 11.62
CA ALA A 31 12.81 10.89 10.70
C ALA A 31 12.81 9.75 9.66
N ILE A 32 13.03 10.14 8.39
CA ILE A 32 13.11 9.23 7.26
C ILE A 32 14.58 9.15 6.84
N LEU A 33 15.23 8.08 7.27
CA LEU A 33 16.61 7.76 6.92
C LEU A 33 16.59 6.88 5.66
N SER A 34 17.53 7.09 4.75
CA SER A 34 17.62 6.32 3.50
C SER A 34 19.01 5.72 3.36
N ASP A 35 19.08 4.40 3.22
CA ASP A 35 20.30 3.69 2.79
C ASP A 35 20.35 3.49 1.26
N GLY A 36 19.27 3.86 0.57
CA GLY A 36 19.12 3.69 -0.88
C GLY A 36 19.65 4.86 -1.71
N PRO A 37 19.51 4.78 -3.05
CA PRO A 37 19.94 5.84 -3.96
C PRO A 37 19.32 7.23 -3.68
N SER A 38 18.13 7.31 -3.06
CA SER A 38 17.50 8.59 -2.73
C SER A 38 18.37 9.48 -1.83
N ARG A 39 19.26 8.89 -1.03
CA ARG A 39 20.18 9.62 -0.14
C ARG A 39 21.07 10.61 -0.88
N VAL A 40 21.53 10.28 -2.09
CA VAL A 40 22.46 11.13 -2.87
C VAL A 40 21.82 12.45 -3.27
N PHE A 41 20.50 12.50 -3.37
CA PHE A 41 19.73 13.67 -3.82
C PHE A 41 19.19 14.52 -2.66
N GLY A 42 19.57 14.21 -1.42
CA GLY A 42 19.20 14.98 -0.22
C GLY A 42 17.83 14.64 0.40
N PRO A 43 17.49 15.29 1.52
CA PRO A 43 16.36 14.92 2.38
C PRO A 43 14.99 15.12 1.72
N MET A 44 14.84 16.12 0.84
CA MET A 44 13.61 16.32 0.08
C MET A 44 13.27 15.10 -0.79
N THR A 45 14.28 14.51 -1.44
CA THR A 45 14.08 13.36 -2.33
C THR A 45 13.65 12.12 -1.55
N CYS A 46 14.20 11.91 -0.34
CA CYS A 46 13.78 10.83 0.56
C CYS A 46 12.30 10.97 0.94
N ILE A 47 11.83 12.19 1.25
CA ILE A 47 10.44 12.44 1.61
C ILE A 47 9.50 12.31 0.42
N VAL A 48 9.88 12.84 -0.74
CA VAL A 48 9.09 12.65 -1.98
C VAL A 48 8.96 11.16 -2.28
N SER A 49 10.05 10.39 -2.13
CA SER A 49 10.02 8.93 -2.34
C SER A 49 9.12 8.22 -1.31
N PHE A 50 9.17 8.63 -0.04
CA PHE A 50 8.31 8.09 1.00
C PHE A 50 6.82 8.41 0.79
N THR A 51 6.49 9.66 0.44
CA THR A 51 5.11 10.07 0.13
C THR A 51 4.58 9.35 -1.11
N LEU A 52 5.39 9.21 -2.16
CA LEU A 52 5.08 8.41 -3.34
C LEU A 52 4.85 6.94 -2.98
N TYR A 53 5.71 6.35 -2.16
CA TYR A 53 5.55 4.98 -1.69
C TYR A 53 4.21 4.76 -0.97
N ASN A 54 3.84 5.64 -0.03
CA ASN A 54 2.57 5.55 0.69
C ASN A 54 1.35 5.79 -0.22
N ALA A 55 1.44 6.76 -1.14
CA ALA A 55 0.40 7.03 -2.12
C ALA A 55 0.14 5.84 -3.03
N LEU A 56 1.19 5.22 -3.57
CA LEU A 56 1.06 4.04 -4.44
C LEU A 56 0.58 2.81 -3.67
N SER A 57 1.05 2.61 -2.43
CA SER A 57 0.58 1.51 -1.58
C SER A 57 -0.92 1.61 -1.30
N SER A 58 -1.39 2.79 -0.89
CA SER A 58 -2.84 3.01 -0.67
C SER A 58 -3.65 2.93 -1.97
N TYR A 59 -3.09 3.35 -3.11
CA TYR A 59 -3.74 3.20 -4.40
C TYR A 59 -3.90 1.73 -4.81
N GLY A 60 -2.89 0.89 -4.58
CA GLY A 60 -2.94 -0.55 -4.82
C GLY A 60 -4.13 -1.20 -4.11
N GLU A 61 -4.31 -0.90 -2.82
CA GLU A 61 -5.45 -1.40 -2.03
C GLU A 61 -6.80 -0.97 -2.61
N LEU A 62 -6.94 0.33 -2.90
CA LEU A 62 -8.18 0.85 -3.46
C LEU A 62 -8.49 0.24 -4.83
N LEU A 63 -7.48 -0.03 -5.65
CA LEU A 63 -7.65 -0.70 -6.95
C LEU A 63 -8.12 -2.15 -6.80
N ILE A 64 -7.66 -2.87 -5.77
CA ILE A 64 -8.13 -4.23 -5.47
C ILE A 64 -9.62 -4.20 -5.12
N VAL A 65 -10.02 -3.32 -4.19
CA VAL A 65 -11.43 -3.15 -3.79
C VAL A 65 -12.30 -2.72 -4.98
N HIS A 66 -11.82 -1.76 -5.77
CA HIS A 66 -12.51 -1.26 -6.95
C HIS A 66 -12.70 -2.36 -8.00
N THR A 67 -11.67 -3.16 -8.28
CA THR A 67 -11.75 -4.26 -9.25
C THR A 67 -12.81 -5.28 -8.84
N MET A 68 -12.90 -5.57 -7.54
CA MET A 68 -13.93 -6.44 -6.98
C MET A 68 -15.34 -5.85 -7.17
N PHE A 69 -15.50 -4.55 -6.89
CA PHE A 69 -16.76 -3.84 -7.07
C PHE A 69 -17.20 -3.77 -8.54
N CYS A 70 -16.28 -3.49 -9.47
CA CYS A 70 -16.60 -3.48 -10.90
C CYS A 70 -17.05 -4.86 -11.39
N ARG A 71 -16.42 -5.94 -10.93
CA ARG A 71 -16.87 -7.30 -11.27
C ARG A 71 -18.27 -7.59 -10.77
N TYR A 72 -18.58 -7.20 -9.54
CA TYR A 72 -19.93 -7.30 -8.99
C TYR A 72 -20.96 -6.55 -9.86
N ARG A 73 -20.65 -5.30 -10.24
CA ARG A 73 -21.49 -4.49 -11.13
C ARG A 73 -21.69 -5.12 -12.52
N MET A 74 -20.63 -5.64 -13.12
CA MET A 74 -20.70 -6.33 -14.41
C MET A 74 -21.55 -7.62 -14.36
N LEU A 75 -21.70 -8.24 -13.19
CA LEU A 75 -22.61 -9.38 -13.02
C LEU A 75 -24.07 -8.94 -12.87
N GLN A 76 -24.34 -7.79 -12.23
CA GLN A 76 -25.70 -7.29 -12.03
C GLN A 76 -26.29 -6.57 -13.25
N SER A 77 -25.52 -5.70 -13.91
CA SER A 77 -25.98 -4.96 -15.09
C SER A 77 -25.37 -5.54 -16.36
N SER A 78 -26.17 -5.72 -17.41
CA SER A 78 -25.70 -6.05 -18.76
C SER A 78 -24.71 -4.97 -19.24
N GLN A 79 -23.41 -5.25 -19.07
CA GLN A 79 -22.24 -4.46 -19.47
C GLN A 79 -22.15 -3.02 -18.91
N MET A 80 -21.09 -2.75 -18.15
CA MET A 80 -20.70 -1.37 -17.82
C MET A 80 -20.13 -0.68 -19.06
N LYS A 81 -20.55 0.57 -19.34
CA LYS A 81 -19.96 1.38 -20.41
C LYS A 81 -18.51 1.76 -20.07
N THR A 82 -17.66 1.85 -21.08
CA THR A 82 -16.24 2.23 -20.91
C THR A 82 -16.06 3.58 -20.21
N ALA A 83 -16.93 4.56 -20.51
CA ALA A 83 -16.90 5.88 -19.87
C ALA A 83 -17.18 5.82 -18.36
N GLU A 84 -18.15 5.01 -17.92
CA GLU A 84 -18.44 4.82 -16.50
C GLU A 84 -17.28 4.13 -15.77
N LEU A 85 -16.64 3.17 -16.43
CA LEU A 85 -15.46 2.50 -15.90
C LEU A 85 -14.28 3.48 -15.74
N LEU A 86 -14.01 4.32 -16.74
CA LEU A 86 -12.95 5.33 -16.71
C LEU A 86 -13.20 6.38 -15.62
N LEU A 87 -14.43 6.89 -15.51
CA LEU A 87 -14.82 7.82 -14.46
C LEU A 87 -14.59 7.20 -13.07
N SER A 88 -14.94 5.92 -12.91
CA SER A 88 -14.74 5.21 -11.65
C SER A 88 -13.26 5.07 -11.28
N TYR A 89 -12.38 4.81 -12.25
CA TYR A 89 -10.94 4.83 -12.04
C TYR A 89 -10.41 6.22 -11.67
N ALA A 90 -10.92 7.27 -12.32
CA ALA A 90 -10.55 8.65 -12.00
C ALA A 90 -10.92 8.98 -10.54
N MET A 91 -12.12 8.61 -10.09
CA MET A 91 -12.56 8.83 -8.70
C MET A 91 -11.66 8.13 -7.68
N VAL A 92 -11.26 6.89 -7.92
CA VAL A 92 -10.36 6.16 -7.01
C VAL A 92 -8.96 6.77 -6.97
N SER A 93 -8.54 7.40 -8.06
CA SER A 93 -7.21 8.03 -8.17
C SER A 93 -7.13 9.39 -7.46
N ILE A 94 -8.25 9.96 -7.01
CA ILE A 94 -8.25 11.24 -6.27
C ILE A 94 -7.46 11.12 -4.97
N TRP A 95 -7.71 10.08 -4.17
CA TRP A 95 -7.02 9.87 -2.89
C TRP A 95 -5.49 9.82 -3.00
N PRO A 96 -4.88 8.96 -3.84
CA PRO A 96 -3.43 8.89 -3.94
C PRO A 96 -2.79 10.17 -4.51
N VAL A 97 -3.51 10.93 -5.34
CA VAL A 97 -3.03 12.25 -5.79
C VAL A 97 -3.02 13.23 -4.62
N LEU A 98 -4.06 13.25 -3.80
CA LEU A 98 -4.10 14.11 -2.60
C LEU A 98 -3.01 13.72 -1.60
N SER A 99 -2.81 12.42 -1.33
CA SER A 99 -1.77 11.96 -0.40
C SER A 99 -0.36 12.20 -0.93
N LEU A 100 -0.17 12.31 -2.24
CA LEU A 100 1.11 12.70 -2.84
C LEU A 100 1.35 14.21 -2.74
N VAL A 101 0.35 15.06 -2.98
CA VAL A 101 0.54 16.52 -3.12
C VAL A 101 0.42 17.27 -1.79
N LEU A 102 -0.59 16.96 -0.97
CA LEU A 102 -0.87 17.69 0.26
C LEU A 102 0.30 17.75 1.26
N PRO A 103 1.12 16.69 1.45
CA PRO A 103 2.29 16.73 2.32
C PRO A 103 3.29 17.83 1.99
N HIS A 104 3.39 18.24 0.71
CA HIS A 104 4.39 19.20 0.24
C HIS A 104 3.89 20.65 0.24
N ILE A 105 2.65 20.87 0.65
CA ILE A 105 2.11 22.23 0.88
C ILE A 105 2.67 22.79 2.19
N THR A 106 3.02 21.94 3.15
CA THR A 106 3.60 22.37 4.42
C THR A 106 5.11 22.54 4.30
N PHE A 107 5.66 23.48 5.05
CA PHE A 107 7.09 23.66 5.14
C PHE A 107 7.69 22.56 6.01
N PHE A 108 8.51 21.72 5.41
CA PHE A 108 9.24 20.72 6.18
C PHE A 108 10.36 21.38 7.00
N ARG A 109 10.41 21.04 8.29
CA ARG A 109 11.42 21.53 9.24
C ARG A 109 12.46 20.46 9.52
N PHE A 110 13.34 20.20 8.54
CA PHE A 110 14.36 19.16 8.65
C PHE A 110 15.38 19.42 9.75
N ASP A 111 15.64 20.70 10.03
CA ASP A 111 16.45 21.17 11.15
C ASP A 111 15.97 20.57 12.48
N ILE A 112 14.68 20.73 12.78
CA ILE A 112 14.09 20.20 14.02
C ILE A 112 14.16 18.68 14.05
N VAL A 113 13.78 18.02 12.95
CA VAL A 113 13.71 16.55 12.89
C VAL A 113 15.11 15.95 13.09
N MET A 114 16.14 16.58 12.52
CA MET A 114 17.51 16.14 12.67
C MET A 114 18.04 16.39 14.09
N GLU A 115 17.80 17.57 14.66
CA GLU A 115 18.21 17.90 16.03
C GLU A 115 17.55 16.96 17.06
N GLU A 116 16.24 16.72 16.92
CA GLU A 116 15.48 15.82 17.79
C GLU A 116 15.97 14.37 17.63
N GLY A 117 16.21 13.92 16.40
CA GLY A 117 16.75 12.60 16.12
C GLY A 117 18.12 12.36 16.77
N ILE A 118 19.03 13.33 16.67
CA ILE A 118 20.37 13.25 17.29
C ILE A 118 20.26 13.28 18.82
N ARG A 119 19.36 14.11 19.36
CA ARG A 119 19.16 14.26 20.81
C ARG A 119 18.54 13.01 21.44
N GLU A 120 17.54 12.41 20.80
CA GLU A 120 16.82 11.26 21.34
C GLU A 120 17.54 9.94 21.07
N HIS A 121 18.35 9.84 20.01
CA HIS A 121 19.06 8.61 19.64
C HIS A 121 20.59 8.82 19.59
N PRO A 122 21.25 9.23 20.69
CA PRO A 122 22.67 9.59 20.69
C PRO A 122 23.60 8.41 20.40
N ASN A 123 23.13 7.18 20.60
CA ASN A 123 23.89 5.96 20.35
C ASN A 123 23.86 5.53 18.88
N TYR A 124 23.03 6.14 18.04
CA TYR A 124 22.92 5.80 16.63
C TYR A 124 24.01 6.50 15.83
N ASN A 125 24.64 5.76 14.89
CA ASN A 125 25.57 6.36 13.93
C ASN A 125 24.79 7.10 12.82
N LEU A 126 24.27 8.28 13.15
CA LEU A 126 23.46 9.11 12.25
C LEU A 126 24.30 9.86 11.21
N GLU A 127 25.59 10.12 11.50
CA GLU A 127 26.54 10.72 10.55
C GLU A 127 26.63 9.91 9.25
N ARG A 128 26.46 8.58 9.37
CA ARG A 128 26.41 7.70 8.21
C ARG A 128 25.34 8.12 7.20
N TYR A 129 24.27 8.81 7.57
CA TYR A 129 23.20 9.22 6.64
C TYR A 129 23.42 10.62 6.05
N GLY A 130 24.26 11.47 6.67
CA GLY A 130 24.37 12.88 6.32
C GLY A 130 23.10 13.65 6.72
N ASP A 131 22.75 14.68 5.96
CA ASP A 131 21.51 15.43 6.20
C ASP A 131 20.28 14.56 5.92
N PHE A 132 19.43 14.39 6.94
CA PHE A 132 18.17 13.67 6.82
C PHE A 132 17.00 14.54 7.25
N GLY A 133 15.82 14.20 6.75
CA GLY A 133 14.59 14.93 7.00
C GLY A 133 13.50 14.03 7.54
N GLY A 134 12.31 14.60 7.65
CA GLY A 134 11.12 13.86 8.04
C GLY A 134 9.94 14.80 8.22
N PHE A 135 8.97 14.37 9.02
CA PHE A 135 7.78 15.15 9.31
C PHE A 135 7.48 15.17 10.81
N ILE A 136 6.85 16.25 11.24
CA ILE A 136 6.43 16.44 12.62
C ILE A 136 5.04 15.80 12.78
N VAL A 137 4.84 15.03 13.84
CA VAL A 137 3.60 14.28 14.06
C VAL A 137 2.45 15.21 14.44
N SER A 138 2.72 16.34 15.07
CA SER A 138 1.69 17.34 15.35
C SER A 138 1.17 18.06 14.10
N ASP A 139 1.80 17.86 12.93
CA ASP A 139 1.28 18.43 11.69
C ASP A 139 -0.06 17.76 11.31
N PRO A 140 -1.15 18.54 11.20
CA PRO A 140 -2.49 17.98 11.00
C PRO A 140 -2.65 17.34 9.63
N ILE A 141 -1.95 17.83 8.60
CA ILE A 141 -2.04 17.29 7.24
C ILE A 141 -1.37 15.91 7.20
N GLN A 142 -0.14 15.81 7.72
CA GLN A 142 0.59 14.54 7.79
C GLN A 142 -0.17 13.49 8.60
N THR A 143 -0.67 13.87 9.78
CA THR A 143 -1.45 12.96 10.63
C THR A 143 -2.75 12.50 9.97
N THR A 144 -3.45 13.39 9.27
CA THR A 144 -4.68 13.03 8.54
C THR A 144 -4.38 12.03 7.42
N ILE A 145 -3.29 12.23 6.67
CA ILE A 145 -2.89 11.33 5.57
C ILE A 145 -2.52 9.95 6.09
N LEU A 146 -1.74 9.88 7.18
CA LEU A 146 -1.38 8.60 7.81
C LEU A 146 -2.60 7.87 8.35
N LEU A 147 -3.50 8.58 9.04
CA LEU A 147 -4.72 8.00 9.60
C LEU A 147 -5.66 7.47 8.51
N MET A 148 -5.84 8.21 7.42
CA MET A 148 -6.64 7.78 6.28
C MET A 148 -6.01 6.57 5.57
N SER A 149 -4.68 6.57 5.40
CA SER A 149 -3.96 5.43 4.82
C SER A 149 -4.13 4.17 5.67
N PHE A 150 -4.02 4.29 6.99
CA PHE A 150 -4.29 3.19 7.93
C PHE A 150 -5.76 2.73 7.86
N THR A 151 -6.70 3.67 7.74
CA THR A 151 -8.13 3.37 7.59
C THR A 151 -8.42 2.60 6.30
N ILE A 152 -7.80 2.97 5.19
CA ILE A 152 -7.94 2.26 3.91
C ILE A 152 -7.46 0.81 4.04
N VAL A 153 -6.27 0.60 4.59
CA VAL A 153 -5.70 -0.75 4.75
C VAL A 153 -6.60 -1.63 5.64
N THR A 154 -7.10 -1.08 6.75
CA THR A 154 -7.93 -1.83 7.71
C THR A 154 -9.38 -2.04 7.23
N ALA A 155 -9.98 -1.08 6.52
CA ALA A 155 -11.34 -1.18 6.01
C ALA A 155 -11.46 -2.02 4.72
N SER A 156 -10.38 -2.13 3.94
CA SER A 156 -10.38 -2.85 2.65
C SER A 156 -10.85 -4.31 2.76
N PRO A 157 -10.34 -5.16 3.67
CA PRO A 157 -10.84 -6.53 3.81
C PRO A 157 -12.34 -6.61 4.16
N ILE A 158 -12.84 -5.67 4.98
CA ILE A 158 -14.26 -5.61 5.36
C ILE A 158 -15.12 -5.33 4.12
N LEU A 159 -14.73 -4.33 3.32
CA LEU A 159 -15.40 -3.99 2.07
C LEU A 159 -15.36 -5.15 1.07
N ILE A 160 -14.21 -5.83 0.92
CA ILE A 160 -14.10 -7.00 0.04
C ILE A 160 -14.99 -8.15 0.52
N CYS A 161 -15.04 -8.41 1.82
CA CYS A 161 -15.92 -9.43 2.38
C CYS A 161 -17.39 -9.11 2.12
N TYR A 162 -17.78 -7.84 2.23
CA TYR A 162 -19.13 -7.38 1.91
C TYR A 162 -19.46 -7.58 0.42
N VAL A 163 -18.62 -7.09 -0.50
CA VAL A 163 -18.82 -7.23 -1.95
C VAL A 163 -18.77 -8.70 -2.39
N LYS A 164 -17.92 -9.52 -1.75
CA LYS A 164 -17.89 -10.98 -1.95
C LYS A 164 -19.23 -11.63 -1.63
N ARG A 165 -19.83 -11.28 -0.48
CA ARG A 165 -21.16 -11.80 -0.09
C ARG A 165 -22.22 -11.41 -1.12
N LEU A 166 -22.22 -10.15 -1.56
CA LEU A 166 -23.14 -9.69 -2.61
C LEU A 166 -22.95 -10.44 -3.93
N THR A 167 -21.70 -10.61 -4.35
CA THR A 167 -21.37 -11.30 -5.61
C THR A 167 -21.80 -12.76 -5.57
N LEU A 168 -21.56 -13.47 -4.47
CA LEU A 168 -22.01 -14.86 -4.31
C LEU A 168 -23.53 -14.96 -4.33
N ARG A 169 -24.23 -14.08 -3.61
CA ARG A 169 -25.71 -14.04 -3.64
C ARG A 169 -26.25 -13.84 -5.06
N THR A 170 -25.65 -12.94 -5.84
CA THR A 170 -26.06 -12.71 -7.24
C THR A 170 -25.75 -13.91 -8.13
N LEU A 171 -24.62 -14.59 -7.93
CA LEU A 171 -24.28 -15.82 -8.67
C LEU A 171 -25.26 -16.96 -8.36
N ASP A 172 -25.65 -17.12 -7.10
CA ASP A 172 -26.54 -18.20 -6.67
C ASP A 172 -28.00 -17.93 -7.09
N ALA A 173 -28.43 -16.66 -7.15
CA ALA A 173 -29.77 -16.27 -7.60
C ALA A 173 -29.97 -16.43 -9.12
N ASN A 174 -28.91 -16.24 -9.92
CA ASN A 174 -28.98 -16.28 -11.38
C ASN A 174 -28.50 -17.64 -11.91
N GLN A 175 -29.44 -18.58 -12.07
CA GLN A 175 -29.16 -19.92 -12.63
C GLN A 175 -28.69 -19.92 -14.10
N GLN A 176 -28.77 -18.78 -14.80
CA GLN A 176 -28.34 -18.64 -16.19
C GLN A 176 -26.81 -18.65 -16.38
N TYR A 177 -26.01 -18.53 -15.31
CA TYR A 177 -24.56 -18.53 -15.43
C TYR A 177 -23.99 -19.94 -15.61
N THR A 178 -23.09 -20.10 -16.58
CA THR A 178 -22.35 -21.36 -16.78
C THR A 178 -21.51 -21.72 -15.55
N ALA A 179 -21.43 -23.02 -15.22
CA ALA A 179 -20.60 -23.54 -14.13
C ALA A 179 -19.14 -23.02 -14.17
N LYS A 180 -18.58 -22.90 -15.38
CA LYS A 180 -17.24 -22.33 -15.61
C LYS A 180 -17.13 -20.87 -15.17
N THR A 181 -18.14 -20.04 -15.44
CA THR A 181 -18.20 -18.62 -15.05
C THR A 181 -18.32 -18.50 -13.53
N VAL A 182 -19.16 -19.32 -12.90
CA VAL A 182 -19.31 -19.37 -11.43
C VAL A 182 -18.00 -19.78 -10.76
N GLN A 183 -17.36 -20.85 -11.24
CA GLN A 183 -16.08 -21.32 -10.70
C GLN A 183 -14.97 -20.27 -10.86
N SER A 184 -14.86 -19.66 -12.05
CA SER A 184 -13.92 -18.57 -12.31
C SER A 184 -14.13 -17.41 -11.34
N SER A 185 -15.38 -16.94 -11.18
CA SER A 185 -15.72 -15.89 -10.23
C SER A 185 -15.33 -16.28 -8.80
N LYS A 186 -15.68 -17.48 -8.32
CA LYS A 186 -15.29 -17.96 -6.98
C LYS A 186 -13.77 -17.95 -6.76
N MET A 187 -12.97 -18.33 -7.77
CA MET A 187 -11.50 -18.27 -7.67
C MET A 187 -10.99 -16.82 -7.59
N PHE A 188 -11.53 -15.91 -8.41
CA PHE A 188 -11.19 -14.47 -8.30
C PHE A 188 -11.57 -13.88 -6.94
N LEU A 189 -12.76 -14.20 -6.42
CA LEU A 189 -13.19 -13.73 -5.09
C LEU A 189 -12.21 -14.20 -4.00
N LYS A 190 -11.71 -15.44 -4.08
CA LYS A 190 -10.68 -15.95 -3.16
C LYS A 190 -9.37 -15.19 -3.30
N ALA A 191 -8.90 -14.97 -4.54
CA ALA A 191 -7.68 -14.23 -4.81
C ALA A 191 -7.72 -12.81 -4.21
N PHE A 192 -8.76 -12.03 -4.52
CA PHE A 192 -8.89 -10.66 -4.02
C PHE A 192 -9.08 -10.59 -2.51
N THR A 193 -9.74 -11.59 -1.90
CA THR A 193 -9.82 -11.68 -0.43
C THR A 193 -8.44 -11.86 0.19
N LEU A 194 -7.61 -12.74 -0.38
CA LEU A 194 -6.25 -12.96 0.11
C LEU A 194 -5.37 -11.73 -0.13
N GLN A 195 -5.49 -11.08 -1.29
CA GLN A 195 -4.74 -9.87 -1.62
C GLN A 195 -5.04 -8.72 -0.67
N ALA A 196 -6.30 -8.45 -0.30
CA ALA A 196 -6.58 -7.39 0.68
C ALA A 196 -6.26 -7.76 2.13
N ILE A 197 -6.17 -9.06 2.45
CA ILE A 197 -5.79 -9.52 3.78
C ILE A 197 -4.27 -9.41 3.99
N ALA A 198 -3.46 -9.66 2.95
CA ALA A 198 -2.00 -9.62 3.05
C ALA A 198 -1.43 -8.29 3.59
N PRO A 199 -1.84 -7.11 3.10
CA PRO A 199 -1.48 -5.81 3.65
C PRO A 199 -1.85 -5.65 5.11
N VAL A 200 -3.01 -6.14 5.56
CA VAL A 200 -3.37 -6.06 6.99
C VAL A 200 -2.40 -6.88 7.84
N PHE A 201 -2.04 -8.08 7.42
CA PHE A 201 -1.04 -8.89 8.13
C PHE A 201 0.37 -8.28 8.10
N CYS A 202 0.67 -7.41 7.14
CA CYS A 202 1.96 -6.73 7.05
C CYS A 202 1.96 -5.41 7.84
N PHE A 203 1.00 -4.53 7.59
CA PHE A 203 0.93 -3.19 8.14
C PHE A 203 0.48 -3.17 9.60
N LEU A 204 -0.47 -4.01 10.00
CA LEU A 204 -1.06 -3.93 11.34
C LEU A 204 -0.07 -4.32 12.45
N PRO A 205 0.69 -5.44 12.35
CA PRO A 205 1.73 -5.75 13.33
C PRO A 205 2.81 -4.69 13.37
N THR A 206 3.24 -4.19 12.21
CA THR A 206 4.24 -3.14 12.09
C THR A 206 3.80 -1.84 12.77
N SER A 207 2.55 -1.42 12.55
CA SER A 207 1.99 -0.21 13.15
C SER A 207 1.81 -0.34 14.67
N LEU A 208 1.38 -1.52 15.14
CA LEU A 208 1.29 -1.80 16.57
C LEU A 208 2.66 -1.82 17.25
N MET A 209 3.66 -2.44 16.61
CA MET A 209 5.04 -2.42 17.11
C MET A 209 5.60 -0.99 17.13
N ALA A 210 5.37 -0.19 16.09
CA ALA A 210 5.74 1.23 16.04
C ALA A 210 5.11 2.02 17.20
N PHE A 211 3.81 1.82 17.43
CA PHE A 211 3.08 2.46 18.52
C PHE A 211 3.62 2.03 19.89
N PHE A 212 3.88 0.73 20.08
CA PHE A 212 4.44 0.19 21.31
C PHE A 212 5.85 0.73 21.57
N ALA A 213 6.74 0.68 20.57
CA ALA A 213 8.09 1.21 20.65
C ALA A 213 8.09 2.70 21.03
N ARG A 214 7.18 3.49 20.44
CA ARG A 214 7.02 4.90 20.79
C ARG A 214 6.48 5.12 22.21
N THR A 215 5.50 4.33 22.64
CA THR A 215 4.87 4.47 23.96
C THR A 215 5.84 4.11 25.10
N PHE A 216 6.64 3.07 24.91
CA PHE A 216 7.60 2.59 25.90
C PHE A 216 9.03 3.14 25.69
N GLN A 217 9.22 4.04 24.72
CA GLN A 217 10.53 4.60 24.35
C GLN A 217 11.60 3.52 24.12
N LEU A 218 11.20 2.42 23.46
CA LEU A 218 12.10 1.31 23.15
C LEU A 218 12.79 1.57 21.81
N GLU A 219 14.11 1.68 21.86
CA GLU A 219 14.96 1.76 20.68
C GLU A 219 15.22 0.35 20.13
N VAL A 220 14.48 -0.02 19.08
CA VAL A 220 14.69 -1.30 18.37
C VAL A 220 14.96 -1.01 16.90
N VAL A 221 16.24 -0.74 16.60
CA VAL A 221 16.75 -0.45 15.26
C VAL A 221 16.22 -1.43 14.21
N PHE A 222 16.17 -2.73 14.54
CA PHE A 222 15.66 -3.76 13.63
C PHE A 222 14.22 -3.49 13.16
N ILE A 223 13.34 -3.01 14.06
CA ILE A 223 11.94 -2.71 13.73
C ILE A 223 11.87 -1.51 12.78
N GLU A 224 12.70 -0.48 12.99
CA GLU A 224 12.74 0.74 12.17
C GLU A 224 13.04 0.45 10.69
N TYR A 225 13.93 -0.50 10.41
CA TYR A 225 14.20 -0.99 9.04
C TYR A 225 13.07 -1.85 8.50
N LEU A 226 12.49 -2.67 9.37
CA LEU A 226 11.51 -3.66 8.98
C LEU A 226 10.16 -3.03 8.59
N MET A 227 9.87 -1.81 9.05
CA MET A 227 8.57 -1.17 8.80
C MET A 227 8.26 -1.02 7.31
N LEU A 228 9.18 -0.41 6.56
CA LEU A 228 9.00 -0.19 5.12
C LEU A 228 9.15 -1.50 4.34
N ALA A 229 10.04 -2.39 4.78
CA ALA A 229 10.24 -3.68 4.13
C ALA A 229 8.99 -4.58 4.22
N ILE A 230 8.40 -4.73 5.42
CA ILE A 230 7.16 -5.49 5.62
C ILE A 230 6.00 -4.83 4.88
N ALA A 231 5.88 -3.51 4.96
CA ALA A 231 4.84 -2.77 4.25
C ALA A 231 4.90 -2.99 2.72
N ALA A 232 6.07 -3.30 2.16
CA ALA A 232 6.25 -3.58 0.73
C ALA A 232 5.99 -5.05 0.33
N LEU A 233 5.93 -5.99 1.29
CA LEU A 233 5.69 -7.42 1.02
C LEU A 233 4.43 -7.73 0.19
N PRO A 234 3.29 -7.02 0.37
CA PRO A 234 2.11 -7.22 -0.48
C PRO A 234 2.41 -7.10 -1.98
N CYS A 235 3.39 -6.27 -2.37
CA CYS A 235 3.79 -6.12 -3.77
C CYS A 235 4.36 -7.42 -4.38
N VAL A 236 4.84 -8.35 -3.55
CA VAL A 236 5.34 -9.67 -3.97
C VAL A 236 4.26 -10.74 -3.79
N ILE A 237 3.53 -10.69 -2.67
CA ILE A 237 2.49 -11.68 -2.34
C ILE A 237 1.34 -11.62 -3.34
N ASP A 238 0.90 -10.42 -3.73
CA ASP A 238 -0.28 -10.26 -4.58
C ASP A 238 -0.12 -10.81 -5.99
N PRO A 239 1.00 -10.59 -6.72
CA PRO A 239 1.25 -11.27 -7.98
C PRO A 239 1.27 -12.80 -7.86
N LEU A 240 1.84 -13.34 -6.78
CA LEU A 240 1.87 -14.79 -6.54
C LEU A 240 0.46 -15.36 -6.34
N ILE A 241 -0.37 -14.68 -5.55
CA ILE A 241 -1.78 -15.03 -5.39
C ILE A 241 -2.50 -14.98 -6.74
N ALA A 242 -2.29 -13.92 -7.53
CA ALA A 242 -2.92 -13.80 -8.85
C ALA A 242 -2.51 -14.92 -9.80
N ILE A 243 -1.22 -15.27 -9.85
CA ILE A 243 -0.68 -16.36 -10.68
C ILE A 243 -1.30 -17.71 -10.29
N TYR A 244 -1.43 -17.97 -8.99
CA TYR A 244 -1.94 -19.24 -8.49
C TYR A 244 -3.45 -19.41 -8.72
N PHE A 245 -4.25 -18.39 -8.40
CA PHE A 245 -5.71 -18.49 -8.40
C PHE A 245 -6.37 -18.14 -9.74
N VAL A 246 -5.69 -17.43 -10.65
CA VAL A 246 -6.27 -17.04 -11.94
C VAL A 246 -5.86 -18.04 -13.03
N PRO A 247 -6.79 -18.85 -13.57
CA PRO A 247 -6.47 -19.93 -14.50
C PRO A 247 -5.72 -19.48 -15.76
N SER A 248 -6.06 -18.31 -16.30
CA SER A 248 -5.43 -17.76 -17.50
C SER A 248 -3.95 -17.47 -17.31
N TYR A 249 -3.55 -16.96 -16.13
CA TYR A 249 -2.15 -16.69 -15.83
C TYR A 249 -1.38 -17.98 -15.59
N ARG A 250 -1.94 -18.93 -14.83
CA ARG A 250 -1.32 -20.24 -14.60
C ARG A 250 -1.06 -20.98 -15.92
N ALA A 251 -2.05 -21.03 -16.81
CA ALA A 251 -1.91 -21.71 -18.10
C ALA A 251 -0.82 -21.07 -18.97
N TRP A 252 -0.73 -19.74 -18.97
CA TRP A 252 0.31 -19.02 -19.71
C TRP A 252 1.71 -19.28 -19.16
N ILE A 253 1.88 -19.25 -17.83
CA ILE A 253 3.16 -19.52 -17.18
C ILE A 253 3.61 -20.96 -17.42
N MET A 254 2.72 -21.95 -17.23
CA MET A 254 3.03 -23.35 -17.51
C MET A 254 3.45 -23.57 -18.97
N LYS A 255 2.79 -22.91 -19.92
CA LYS A 255 3.16 -22.99 -21.34
C LYS A 255 4.55 -22.41 -21.64
N LYS A 256 5.01 -21.43 -20.86
CA LYS A 256 6.27 -20.72 -21.07
C LYS A 256 7.44 -21.35 -20.29
N LEU A 257 7.17 -21.96 -19.14
CA LEU A 257 8.18 -22.62 -18.29
C LEU A 257 8.34 -24.12 -18.59
N CYS A 258 7.31 -24.79 -19.09
CA CYS A 258 7.37 -26.21 -19.51
C CYS A 258 7.62 -26.37 -21.02
N LYS A 259 8.15 -25.32 -21.66
CA LYS A 259 8.74 -25.35 -23.00
C LYS A 259 10.23 -25.09 -22.85
#